data_AF-A0A7S1WIY8-F1
#
_entry.id   AF-A0A7S1WIY8-F1
#
_cell.length_a   1.000
_cell.length_b   1.000
_cell.length_c   1.000
_cell.angle_alpha   90.00
_cell.angle_beta   90.00
_cell.angle_gamma   90.00
#
_symmetry.space_group_name_H-M   'P 1'
#
loop_
_entity.id
_entity.type
_entity.pdbx_description
1 polymer ?
#
loop_
_entity_poly.entity_id
_entity_poly.type
_entity_poly.pdbx_seq_one_letter_code
_entity_poly.pdbx_strand_id
1 'polypeptide(L)'
;MAGNQRRSSAARSSLVLGALSDEEAVSTYDRHLARAEACLDLVEAADQRSVRYKKYAIELFGHLLQVRDALLRLAPGERDSLTAAFGSSEEGCERAAKLLVLLTGGSEADEEPEGGVLRLQRASGDSNALLATSDRLDVTEGALRAYRSIAGVMDTPSLSEAIARARRRRQRTQHFALGLAQKLHTRATVARRTLTERDAEAAAAAAAAAHAPQEEEPRAREAGEESPVALLLKRLDSADAEDCDRFFGRFMERYDSDGDGVLTGLESQRLIEEVASYVCTEYEAKFSRYNMQVESQRTMITEWVRGVLDVDGDGRITRDEIANIKKAVDDID
;
A
#
# COMPACT_ATOMS: atom_id res chain seq x y z
N MET A 1 49.82 -16.84 -0.16
CA MET A 1 49.37 -15.55 -0.73
C MET A 1 48.57 -15.84 -1.99
N ALA A 2 47.25 -15.91 -1.89
CA ALA A 2 46.35 -16.06 -3.03
C ALA A 2 45.27 -14.98 -2.91
N GLY A 3 45.38 -13.96 -3.76
CA GLY A 3 44.47 -12.81 -3.79
C GLY A 3 43.17 -13.20 -4.47
N ASN A 4 42.08 -13.20 -3.70
CA ASN A 4 40.74 -13.55 -4.16
C ASN A 4 40.08 -12.29 -4.75
N GLN A 5 40.06 -12.19 -6.09
CA GLN A 5 39.37 -11.13 -6.82
C GLN A 5 37.85 -11.29 -6.68
N ARG A 6 37.25 -10.50 -5.78
CA ARG A 6 35.80 -10.28 -5.77
C ARG A 6 35.42 -9.43 -6.98
N ARG A 7 34.98 -10.07 -8.06
CA ARG A 7 34.26 -9.40 -9.15
C ARG A 7 32.85 -9.08 -8.69
N SER A 8 32.56 -7.78 -8.64
CA SER A 8 31.25 -7.17 -8.47
C SER A 8 30.18 -7.86 -9.35
N SER A 9 29.14 -8.38 -8.69
CA SER A 9 27.95 -9.01 -9.27
C SER A 9 26.77 -8.03 -9.24
N ALA A 10 26.96 -6.83 -9.80
CA ALA A 10 25.91 -5.79 -9.87
C ALA A 10 25.49 -5.46 -11.31
N ALA A 11 25.64 -6.39 -12.27
CA ALA A 11 25.44 -6.13 -13.70
C ALA A 11 24.52 -7.13 -14.41
N ARG A 12 23.48 -7.65 -13.75
CA ARG A 12 22.51 -8.57 -14.40
C ARG A 12 21.08 -8.35 -13.91
N SER A 13 20.45 -7.25 -14.32
CA SER A 13 18.99 -7.16 -14.58
C SER A 13 18.62 -5.90 -15.38
N SER A 14 19.52 -5.41 -16.24
CA SER A 14 19.10 -4.59 -17.38
C SER A 14 18.53 -5.56 -18.42
N LEU A 15 17.23 -5.85 -18.31
CA LEU A 15 16.49 -6.58 -19.33
C LEU A 15 16.69 -5.83 -20.65
N VAL A 16 17.53 -6.39 -21.50
CA VAL A 16 17.75 -5.90 -22.86
C VAL A 16 16.41 -6.06 -23.57
N LEU A 17 15.60 -5.00 -23.55
CA LEU A 17 14.52 -4.83 -24.50
C LEU A 17 15.20 -4.86 -25.87
N GLY A 18 15.13 -6.00 -26.54
CA GLY A 18 15.55 -6.11 -27.94
C GLY A 18 14.88 -4.98 -28.70
N ALA A 19 15.67 -4.21 -29.45
CA ALA A 19 15.18 -3.09 -30.23
C ALA A 19 14.14 -3.62 -31.23
N LEU A 20 12.86 -3.53 -30.88
CA LEU A 20 11.78 -3.69 -31.83
C LEU A 20 11.95 -2.60 -32.88
N SER A 21 11.67 -2.91 -34.15
CA SER A 21 11.65 -1.87 -35.17
C SER A 21 10.51 -0.87 -34.92
N ASP A 22 10.63 0.35 -35.44
CA ASP A 22 9.56 1.35 -35.34
C ASP A 22 8.23 0.81 -35.92
N GLU A 23 8.32 0.01 -37.00
CA GLU A 23 7.18 -0.66 -37.61
C GLU A 23 6.51 -1.68 -36.67
N GLU A 24 7.31 -2.42 -35.89
CA GLU A 24 6.79 -3.31 -34.85
C GLU A 24 6.16 -2.53 -33.68
N ALA A 25 6.71 -1.37 -33.32
CA ALA A 25 6.16 -0.51 -32.27
C ALA A 25 4.80 0.08 -32.69
N VAL A 26 4.66 0.58 -33.94
CA VAL A 26 3.38 1.05 -34.49
C VAL A 26 2.36 -0.09 -34.57
N SER A 27 2.76 -1.27 -35.08
CA SER A 27 1.87 -2.44 -35.13
C SER A 27 1.38 -2.87 -33.73
N THR A 28 2.26 -2.77 -32.73
CA THR A 28 1.95 -3.06 -31.33
C THR A 28 0.97 -2.03 -30.77
N TYR A 29 1.19 -0.75 -31.05
CA TYR A 29 0.30 0.34 -30.66
C TYR A 29 -1.12 0.13 -31.22
N ASP A 30 -1.27 -0.01 -32.53
CA ASP A 30 -2.59 -0.14 -33.17
C ASP A 30 -3.37 -1.36 -32.66
N ARG A 31 -2.68 -2.50 -32.52
CA ARG A 31 -3.28 -3.74 -32.03
C ARG A 31 -3.78 -3.59 -30.60
N HIS A 32 -3.01 -2.98 -29.72
CA HIS A 32 -3.37 -2.85 -28.32
C HIS A 32 -4.36 -1.71 -28.08
N LEU A 33 -4.35 -0.66 -28.90
CA LEU A 33 -5.35 0.40 -28.87
C LEU A 33 -6.75 -0.15 -29.21
N ALA A 34 -6.88 -0.85 -30.34
CA ALA A 34 -8.16 -1.43 -30.75
C ALA A 34 -8.73 -2.41 -29.70
N ARG A 35 -7.85 -3.17 -29.03
CA ARG A 35 -8.26 -4.08 -27.95
C ARG A 35 -8.62 -3.33 -26.67
N ALA A 36 -7.92 -2.24 -26.34
CA ALA A 36 -8.27 -1.39 -25.22
C ALA A 36 -9.66 -0.78 -25.42
N GLU A 37 -9.97 -0.28 -26.62
CA GLU A 37 -11.30 0.23 -26.97
C GLU A 37 -12.38 -0.84 -26.78
N ALA A 38 -12.17 -2.05 -27.31
CA ALA A 38 -13.11 -3.15 -27.14
C ALA A 38 -13.30 -3.54 -25.66
N CYS A 39 -12.23 -3.53 -24.85
CA CYS A 39 -12.33 -3.80 -23.41
C CYS A 39 -13.08 -2.68 -22.69
N LEU A 40 -12.93 -1.44 -23.12
CA LEU A 40 -13.62 -0.29 -22.53
C LEU A 40 -15.13 -0.41 -22.73
N ASP A 41 -15.59 -0.75 -23.93
CA ASP A 41 -17.01 -0.98 -24.21
C ASP A 41 -17.58 -2.10 -23.31
N LEU A 42 -16.80 -3.16 -23.06
CA LEU A 42 -17.18 -4.26 -22.17
C LEU A 42 -17.20 -3.85 -20.69
N VAL A 43 -16.28 -2.99 -20.26
CA VAL A 43 -16.25 -2.42 -18.90
C VAL A 43 -17.47 -1.52 -18.69
N GLU A 44 -17.79 -0.64 -19.66
CA GLU A 44 -18.96 0.25 -19.60
C GLU A 44 -20.28 -0.51 -19.55
N ALA A 45 -20.36 -1.65 -20.25
CA ALA A 45 -21.55 -2.50 -20.27
C ALA A 45 -21.70 -3.42 -19.03
N ALA A 46 -20.64 -3.62 -18.24
CA ALA A 46 -20.64 -4.56 -17.12
C ALA A 46 -21.00 -3.89 -15.79
N ASP A 47 -21.73 -4.61 -14.93
CA ASP A 47 -21.97 -4.18 -13.54
C ASP A 47 -20.64 -4.11 -12.77
N GLN A 48 -20.35 -2.97 -12.16
CA GLN A 48 -19.12 -2.68 -11.41
C GLN A 48 -18.83 -3.68 -10.29
N ARG A 49 -19.87 -4.27 -9.69
CA ARG A 49 -19.70 -5.29 -8.62
C ARG A 49 -19.41 -6.68 -9.17
N SER A 50 -19.58 -6.89 -10.47
CA SER A 50 -19.43 -8.20 -11.08
C SER A 50 -17.96 -8.61 -11.24
N VAL A 51 -17.72 -9.92 -11.19
CA VAL A 51 -16.40 -10.51 -11.50
C VAL A 51 -15.98 -10.19 -12.95
N ARG A 52 -16.94 -10.07 -13.87
CA ARG A 52 -16.70 -9.73 -15.28
C ARG A 52 -16.13 -8.32 -15.44
N TYR A 53 -16.69 -7.33 -14.73
CA TYR A 53 -16.16 -5.97 -14.73
C TYR A 53 -14.70 -5.94 -14.27
N LYS A 54 -14.38 -6.63 -13.17
CA LYS A 54 -13.00 -6.71 -12.66
C LYS A 54 -12.05 -7.31 -13.71
N LYS A 55 -12.47 -8.38 -14.37
CA LYS A 55 -11.71 -9.02 -15.44
C LYS A 55 -11.45 -8.05 -16.61
N TYR A 56 -12.50 -7.41 -17.14
CA TYR A 56 -12.35 -6.49 -18.27
C TYR A 56 -11.54 -5.25 -17.93
N ALA A 57 -11.63 -4.75 -16.70
CA ALA A 57 -10.83 -3.63 -16.23
C ALA A 57 -9.33 -4.00 -16.20
N ILE A 58 -8.98 -5.19 -15.71
CA ILE A 58 -7.59 -5.68 -15.71
C ILE A 58 -7.06 -5.84 -17.14
N GLU A 59 -7.86 -6.42 -18.04
CA GLU A 59 -7.50 -6.57 -19.46
C GLU A 59 -7.28 -5.21 -20.15
N LEU A 60 -8.17 -4.25 -19.90
CA LEU A 60 -8.05 -2.87 -20.37
C LEU A 60 -6.72 -2.24 -19.91
N PHE A 61 -6.40 -2.33 -18.62
CA PHE A 61 -5.13 -1.81 -18.10
C PHE A 61 -3.91 -2.48 -18.72
N GLY A 62 -3.97 -3.80 -18.93
CA GLY A 62 -2.92 -4.54 -19.63
C GLY A 62 -2.67 -3.99 -21.02
N HIS A 63 -3.72 -3.67 -21.78
CA HIS A 63 -3.59 -3.09 -23.12
C HIS A 63 -3.10 -1.64 -23.10
N LEU A 64 -3.57 -0.81 -22.15
CA LEU A 64 -3.09 0.57 -22.00
C LEU A 64 -1.59 0.65 -21.67
N LEU A 65 -1.07 -0.31 -20.90
CA LEU A 65 0.38 -0.40 -20.64
C LEU A 65 1.17 -0.73 -21.91
N GLN A 66 0.68 -1.65 -22.74
CA GLN A 66 1.33 -1.96 -24.02
C GLN A 66 1.29 -0.77 -24.99
N VAL A 67 0.19 -0.03 -25.02
CA VAL A 67 0.05 1.23 -25.79
C VAL A 67 1.07 2.26 -25.30
N ARG A 68 1.20 2.44 -23.98
CA ARG A 68 2.21 3.32 -23.38
C ARG A 68 3.61 2.91 -23.79
N ASP A 69 3.96 1.64 -23.62
CA ASP A 69 5.32 1.15 -23.86
C ASP A 69 5.69 1.24 -25.35
N ALA A 70 4.72 1.04 -26.26
CA ALA A 70 4.89 1.29 -27.68
C ALA A 70 5.15 2.78 -27.97
N LEU A 71 4.36 3.68 -27.38
CA LEU A 71 4.55 5.13 -27.55
C LEU A 71 5.87 5.65 -26.97
N LEU A 72 6.29 5.15 -25.81
CA LEU A 72 7.57 5.52 -25.20
C LEU A 72 8.76 5.09 -26.05
N ARG A 73 8.62 4.01 -26.83
CA ARG A 73 9.66 3.55 -27.76
C ARG A 73 9.72 4.36 -29.05
N LEU A 74 8.58 4.87 -29.52
CA LEU A 74 8.53 5.82 -30.63
C LEU A 74 9.08 7.21 -30.21
N ALA A 75 8.95 7.58 -28.93
CA ALA A 75 9.27 8.91 -28.42
C ALA A 75 10.73 9.44 -28.55
N PRO A 76 11.83 8.64 -28.57
CA PRO A 76 13.18 9.20 -28.59
C PRO A 76 13.54 9.93 -29.90
N GLY A 77 12.95 9.52 -31.02
CA GLY A 77 13.14 10.15 -32.33
C GLY A 77 11.94 10.97 -32.82
N GLU A 78 10.75 10.75 -32.25
CA GLU A 78 9.49 11.18 -32.87
C GLU A 78 8.64 12.13 -32.02
N ARG A 79 9.25 12.94 -31.14
CA ARG A 79 8.52 14.10 -30.61
C ARG A 79 8.01 14.98 -31.76
N ASP A 80 8.79 15.07 -32.83
CA ASP A 80 8.45 15.78 -34.06
C ASP A 80 7.44 15.01 -34.91
N SER A 81 7.50 13.67 -35.01
CA SER A 81 6.51 12.89 -35.78
C SER A 81 5.15 12.78 -35.08
N LEU A 82 5.10 12.66 -33.74
CA LEU A 82 3.86 12.76 -32.96
C LEU A 82 3.26 14.16 -33.10
N THR A 83 4.09 15.20 -33.02
CA THR A 83 3.64 16.58 -33.26
C THR A 83 3.16 16.80 -34.70
N ALA A 84 3.80 16.17 -35.69
CA ALA A 84 3.36 16.18 -37.08
C ALA A 84 2.04 15.41 -37.29
N ALA A 85 1.85 14.27 -36.62
CA ALA A 85 0.66 13.44 -36.69
C ALA A 85 -0.56 14.10 -36.03
N PHE A 86 -0.36 14.82 -34.92
CA PHE A 86 -1.40 15.64 -34.26
C PHE A 86 -1.54 17.05 -34.87
N GLY A 87 -0.73 17.34 -35.90
CA GLY A 87 -0.63 18.63 -36.59
C GLY A 87 0.26 19.63 -35.86
N SER A 88 1.08 20.39 -36.59
CA SER A 88 1.98 21.43 -36.06
C SER A 88 1.28 22.65 -35.45
N SER A 89 -0.05 22.63 -35.40
CA SER A 89 -0.84 23.61 -34.65
C SER A 89 -0.51 23.57 -33.16
N GLU A 90 -0.61 24.71 -32.49
CA GLU A 90 -0.42 24.84 -31.04
C GLU A 90 -1.26 23.83 -30.25
N GLU A 91 -2.49 23.56 -30.70
CA GLU A 91 -3.39 22.54 -30.13
C GLU A 91 -2.91 21.09 -30.37
N GLY A 92 -2.22 20.81 -31.48
CA GLY A 92 -1.64 19.50 -31.76
C GLY A 92 -0.43 19.20 -30.87
N CYS A 93 0.45 20.19 -30.70
CA CYS A 93 1.57 20.14 -29.75
C CYS A 93 1.07 19.95 -28.31
N GLU A 94 0.03 20.67 -27.90
CA GLU A 94 -0.55 20.57 -26.56
C GLU A 94 -1.21 19.19 -26.32
N ARG A 95 -1.86 18.62 -27.34
CA ARG A 95 -2.41 17.26 -27.29
C ARG A 95 -1.32 16.20 -27.15
N ALA A 96 -0.26 16.28 -27.95
CA ALA A 96 0.88 15.37 -27.85
C ALA A 96 1.56 15.46 -26.47
N ALA A 97 1.72 16.67 -25.93
CA ALA A 97 2.29 16.90 -24.60
C ALA A 97 1.41 16.33 -23.47
N LYS A 98 0.09 16.53 -23.53
CA LYS A 98 -0.86 15.96 -22.55
C LYS A 98 -0.89 14.44 -22.57
N LEU A 99 -0.81 13.86 -23.76
CA LEU A 99 -0.78 12.41 -23.95
C LEU A 99 0.52 11.82 -23.39
N LEU A 100 1.66 12.49 -23.62
CA LEU A 100 2.93 12.16 -22.99
C LEU A 100 2.88 12.24 -21.47
N VAL A 101 2.33 13.31 -20.88
CA VAL A 101 2.19 13.46 -19.41
C VAL A 101 1.30 12.37 -18.80
N LEU A 102 0.20 12.01 -19.47
CA LEU A 102 -0.68 10.91 -19.04
C LEU A 102 0.02 9.56 -19.04
N LEU A 103 0.96 9.36 -19.97
CA LEU A 103 1.66 8.11 -20.21
C LEU A 103 2.95 7.97 -19.40
N THR A 104 3.74 9.04 -19.27
CA THR A 104 5.02 9.03 -18.53
C THR A 104 4.83 9.25 -17.03
N GLY A 105 3.65 9.72 -16.60
CA GLY A 105 3.35 9.93 -15.19
C GLY A 105 3.85 11.26 -14.62
N GLY A 106 4.38 12.17 -15.44
CA GLY A 106 5.14 13.34 -15.00
C GLY A 106 6.63 13.19 -15.33
N SER A 107 7.45 14.15 -14.89
CA SER A 107 8.90 14.07 -15.00
C SER A 107 9.48 13.16 -13.90
N GLU A 108 10.63 12.52 -14.13
CA GLU A 108 11.30 11.71 -13.09
C GLU A 108 11.65 12.50 -11.81
N ALA A 109 11.60 13.84 -11.88
CA ALA A 109 11.88 14.75 -10.77
C ALA A 109 10.63 15.19 -9.99
N ASP A 110 9.44 14.72 -10.35
CA ASP A 110 8.21 15.11 -9.65
C ASP A 110 8.00 14.23 -8.40
N GLU A 111 7.96 14.85 -7.21
CA GLU A 111 7.74 14.15 -5.93
C GLU A 111 6.37 13.45 -5.87
N GLU A 112 5.38 13.95 -6.63
CA GLU A 112 4.05 13.36 -6.79
C GLU A 112 3.70 13.23 -8.28
N PRO A 113 3.77 12.02 -8.88
CA PRO A 113 3.51 11.85 -10.31
C PRO A 113 2.05 12.19 -10.66
N GLU A 114 1.87 13.21 -11.51
CA GLU A 114 0.55 13.71 -11.86
C GLU A 114 -0.25 12.75 -12.79
N GLY A 115 0.41 11.82 -13.48
CA GLY A 115 -0.25 10.95 -14.48
C GLY A 115 -0.96 9.71 -13.91
N GLY A 116 -2.15 9.41 -14.43
CA GLY A 116 -3.08 8.41 -13.90
C GLY A 116 -2.59 6.96 -13.94
N VAL A 117 -1.75 6.57 -14.91
CA VAL A 117 -1.31 5.17 -15.08
C VAL A 117 -0.30 4.75 -14.00
N LEU A 118 0.66 5.60 -13.62
CA LEU A 118 1.63 5.30 -12.56
C LEU A 118 1.02 5.36 -11.15
N ARG A 119 0.04 6.24 -10.89
CA ARG A 119 -0.72 6.23 -9.63
C ARG A 119 -1.46 4.91 -9.42
N LEU A 120 -2.01 4.35 -10.49
CA LEU A 120 -2.69 3.05 -10.45
C LEU A 120 -1.70 1.88 -10.28
N GLN A 121 -0.52 1.96 -10.90
CA GLN A 121 0.53 0.95 -10.78
C GLN A 121 1.12 0.90 -9.36
N ARG A 122 1.37 2.06 -8.72
CA ARG A 122 1.84 2.15 -7.32
C ARG A 122 0.78 1.66 -6.31
N ALA A 123 -0.50 1.90 -6.61
CA ALA A 123 -1.61 1.39 -5.80
C ALA A 123 -1.93 -0.11 -6.03
N SER A 124 -1.44 -0.71 -7.12
CA SER A 124 -1.67 -2.14 -7.43
C SER A 124 -0.77 -3.11 -6.64
N GLY A 125 0.26 -2.59 -5.94
CA GLY A 125 1.05 -3.38 -4.99
C GLY A 125 0.22 -3.87 -3.79
N ASP A 126 -0.84 -3.14 -3.44
CA ASP A 126 -1.83 -3.54 -2.45
C ASP A 126 -3.14 -3.91 -3.15
N SER A 127 -3.38 -5.22 -3.31
CA SER A 127 -4.54 -5.78 -4.01
C SER A 127 -5.89 -5.34 -3.42
N ASN A 128 -5.91 -4.80 -2.19
CA ASN A 128 -7.10 -4.31 -1.50
C ASN A 128 -7.37 -2.80 -1.66
N ALA A 129 -6.44 -2.00 -2.18
CA ALA A 129 -6.62 -0.55 -2.39
C ALA A 129 -7.41 -0.19 -3.67
N LEU A 130 -7.81 -1.20 -4.45
CA LEU A 130 -8.60 -1.01 -5.67
C LEU A 130 -10.04 -0.51 -5.41
N LEU A 131 -10.55 -0.63 -4.19
CA LEU A 131 -11.97 -0.41 -3.85
C LEU A 131 -12.32 1.00 -3.33
N ALA A 132 -11.35 1.89 -3.07
CA ALA A 132 -11.58 3.00 -2.13
C ALA A 132 -11.82 4.42 -2.67
N THR A 133 -11.80 4.71 -3.98
CA THR A 133 -11.97 6.12 -4.42
C THR A 133 -12.88 6.33 -5.63
N SER A 134 -13.94 7.13 -5.42
CA SER A 134 -14.85 7.69 -6.42
C SER A 134 -14.15 8.62 -7.42
N ASP A 135 -12.97 9.13 -7.07
CA ASP A 135 -12.20 10.10 -7.85
C ASP A 135 -11.61 9.50 -9.15
N ARG A 136 -11.69 8.17 -9.32
CA ARG A 136 -11.20 7.45 -10.51
C ARG A 136 -12.14 7.51 -11.72
N LEU A 137 -13.44 7.79 -11.50
CA LEU A 137 -14.42 7.98 -12.57
C LEU A 137 -14.19 9.29 -13.34
N ASP A 138 -13.75 10.35 -12.65
CA ASP A 138 -13.48 11.65 -13.28
C ASP A 138 -12.26 11.61 -14.22
N VAL A 139 -11.26 10.77 -13.90
CA VAL A 139 -10.03 10.63 -14.71
C VAL A 139 -10.30 9.82 -15.99
N THR A 140 -11.07 8.73 -15.87
CA THR A 140 -11.45 7.89 -17.02
C THR A 140 -12.45 8.61 -17.93
N GLU A 141 -13.44 9.29 -17.37
CA GLU A 141 -14.38 10.13 -18.14
C GLU A 141 -13.68 11.35 -18.79
N GLY A 142 -12.65 11.90 -18.13
CA GLY A 142 -11.80 12.96 -18.66
C GLY A 142 -10.97 12.51 -19.87
N ALA A 143 -10.31 11.35 -19.77
CA ALA A 143 -9.55 10.75 -20.88
C ALA A 143 -10.46 10.37 -22.06
N LEU A 144 -11.63 9.78 -21.79
CA LEU A 144 -12.65 9.46 -22.80
C LEU A 144 -13.19 10.70 -23.52
N ARG A 145 -13.42 11.79 -22.79
CA ARG A 145 -13.91 13.05 -23.38
C ARG A 145 -12.84 13.72 -24.25
N ALA A 146 -11.56 13.66 -23.85
CA ALA A 146 -10.46 14.12 -24.68
C ALA A 146 -10.32 13.28 -25.96
N TYR A 147 -10.44 11.95 -25.85
CA TYR A 147 -10.37 11.04 -26.99
C TYR A 147 -11.53 11.23 -27.99
N ARG A 148 -12.78 11.31 -27.51
CA ARG A 148 -13.96 11.56 -28.36
C ARG A 148 -13.90 12.92 -29.07
N SER A 149 -13.29 13.92 -28.45
CA SER A 149 -13.02 15.23 -29.08
C SER A 149 -11.95 15.17 -30.18
N ILE A 150 -11.00 14.26 -30.09
CA ILE A 150 -9.93 14.05 -31.07
C ILE A 150 -10.43 13.24 -32.27
N ALA A 151 -11.32 12.27 -32.03
CA ALA A 151 -11.83 11.36 -33.07
C ALA A 151 -12.90 11.99 -34.00
N GLY A 152 -13.35 13.22 -33.75
CA GLY A 152 -14.35 13.90 -34.59
C GLY A 152 -15.75 13.25 -34.56
N VAL A 153 -16.01 12.36 -33.61
CA VAL A 153 -17.27 11.60 -33.51
C VAL A 153 -18.31 12.38 -32.68
N MET A 154 -19.20 13.05 -33.42
CA MET A 154 -20.59 13.45 -33.12
C MET A 154 -20.94 14.91 -32.77
N ASP A 155 -22.15 15.26 -33.24
CA ASP A 155 -22.95 16.46 -33.04
C ASP A 155 -22.72 17.12 -31.68
N THR A 156 -22.03 18.24 -31.73
CA THR A 156 -21.79 19.05 -30.54
C THR A 156 -23.10 19.75 -30.16
N PRO A 157 -23.52 19.71 -28.88
CA PRO A 157 -24.46 20.72 -28.40
C PRO A 157 -23.86 22.07 -28.73
N SER A 158 -24.68 23.02 -29.19
CA SER A 158 -24.17 24.32 -29.66
C SER A 158 -23.15 24.88 -28.68
N LEU A 159 -22.09 25.50 -29.19
CA LEU A 159 -20.94 25.98 -28.41
C LEU A 159 -21.37 26.75 -27.13
N SER A 160 -22.51 27.45 -27.18
CA SER A 160 -23.11 28.14 -26.03
C SER A 160 -23.58 27.20 -24.91
N GLU A 161 -24.19 26.06 -25.23
CA GLU A 161 -24.57 25.03 -24.26
C GLU A 161 -23.35 24.32 -23.67
N ALA A 162 -22.34 24.03 -24.49
CA ALA A 162 -21.09 23.43 -24.02
C ALA A 162 -20.40 24.36 -23.02
N ILE A 163 -20.30 25.66 -23.33
CA ILE A 163 -19.76 26.69 -22.44
C ILE A 163 -20.61 26.83 -21.17
N ALA A 164 -21.94 26.80 -21.27
CA ALA A 164 -22.83 26.90 -20.11
C ALA A 164 -22.74 25.67 -19.18
N ARG A 165 -22.56 24.46 -19.73
CA ARG A 165 -22.32 23.25 -18.94
C ARG A 165 -20.94 23.27 -18.30
N ALA A 166 -19.91 23.72 -19.02
CA ALA A 166 -18.55 23.88 -18.48
C ALA A 166 -18.51 24.89 -17.32
N ARG A 167 -19.19 26.03 -17.45
CA ARG A 167 -19.30 27.04 -16.37
C ARG A 167 -20.01 26.50 -15.13
N ARG A 168 -21.12 25.78 -15.30
CA ARG A 168 -21.84 25.15 -14.18
C ARG A 168 -21.00 24.07 -13.49
N ARG A 169 -20.24 23.28 -14.25
CA ARG A 169 -19.28 22.32 -13.68
C ARG A 169 -18.17 23.02 -12.92
N ARG A 170 -17.56 24.08 -13.48
CA ARG A 170 -16.52 24.87 -12.82
C ARG A 170 -17.01 25.53 -11.52
N GLN A 171 -18.23 26.05 -11.49
CA GLN A 171 -18.82 26.59 -10.26
C GLN A 171 -19.06 25.51 -9.21
N ARG A 172 -19.56 24.34 -9.60
CA ARG A 172 -19.73 23.20 -8.69
C ARG A 172 -18.39 22.71 -8.13
N THR A 173 -17.37 22.57 -8.95
CA THR A 173 -16.03 22.16 -8.49
C THR A 173 -15.38 23.22 -7.61
N GLN A 174 -15.58 24.52 -7.89
CA GLN A 174 -15.13 25.61 -7.00
C GLN A 174 -15.83 25.58 -5.64
N HIS A 175 -17.16 25.39 -5.59
CA HIS A 175 -17.88 25.27 -4.33
C HIS A 175 -17.48 24.01 -3.55
N PHE A 176 -17.27 22.89 -4.23
CA PHE A 176 -16.79 21.66 -3.61
C PHE A 176 -15.38 21.83 -3.05
N ALA A 177 -14.45 22.42 -3.82
CA ALA A 177 -13.09 22.68 -3.39
C ALA A 177 -13.02 23.62 -2.18
N LEU A 178 -13.84 24.68 -2.16
CA LEU A 178 -13.95 25.57 -1.01
C LEU A 178 -14.50 24.84 0.23
N GLY A 179 -15.52 24.00 0.07
CA GLY A 179 -16.06 23.19 1.16
C GLY A 179 -15.06 22.16 1.69
N LEU A 180 -14.27 21.54 0.80
CA LEU A 180 -13.22 20.61 1.18
C LEU A 180 -12.08 21.33 1.93
N ALA A 181 -11.63 22.49 1.43
CA ALA A 181 -10.61 23.30 2.08
C ALA A 181 -11.03 23.75 3.48
N GLN A 182 -12.29 24.15 3.66
CA GLN A 182 -12.84 24.48 4.98
C GLN A 182 -12.82 23.28 5.93
N LYS A 183 -13.27 22.10 5.47
CA LYS A 183 -13.24 20.86 6.28
C LYS A 183 -11.82 20.45 6.66
N LEU A 184 -10.86 20.54 5.74
CA LEU A 184 -9.46 20.24 6.00
C LEU A 184 -8.86 21.23 6.99
N HIS A 185 -9.16 22.52 6.86
CA HIS A 185 -8.74 23.54 7.81
C HIS A 185 -9.28 23.25 9.21
N THR A 186 -10.58 22.95 9.35
CA THR A 186 -11.17 22.58 10.65
C THR A 186 -10.49 21.34 11.24
N ARG A 187 -10.26 20.29 10.44
CA ARG A 187 -9.53 19.09 10.91
C ARG A 187 -8.11 19.43 11.36
N ALA A 188 -7.37 20.24 10.60
CA ALA A 188 -6.03 20.66 10.97
C ALA A 188 -6.02 21.48 12.27
N THR A 189 -7.01 22.34 12.49
CA THR A 189 -7.14 23.10 13.74
C THR A 189 -7.43 22.21 14.95
N VAL A 190 -8.29 21.19 14.78
CA VAL A 190 -8.58 20.21 15.84
C VAL A 190 -7.34 19.37 16.15
N ALA A 191 -6.65 18.88 15.12
CA ALA A 191 -5.43 18.09 15.29
C ALA A 191 -4.31 18.88 16.00
N ARG A 192 -4.13 20.16 15.66
CA ARG A 192 -3.18 21.03 16.36
C ARG A 192 -3.55 21.21 17.82
N ARG A 193 -4.84 21.40 18.13
CA ARG A 193 -5.31 21.51 19.51
C ARG A 193 -5.03 20.23 20.31
N THR A 194 -5.32 19.06 19.73
CA THR A 194 -5.04 17.78 20.40
C THR A 194 -3.56 17.53 20.62
N LEU A 195 -2.69 17.97 19.69
CA LEU A 195 -1.24 17.90 19.87
C LEU A 195 -0.79 18.81 21.01
N THR A 196 -1.28 20.06 21.05
CA THR A 196 -0.94 20.97 22.15
C THR A 196 -1.46 20.50 23.51
N GLU A 197 -2.62 19.85 23.56
CA GLU A 197 -3.17 19.25 24.78
C GLU A 197 -2.30 18.07 25.23
N ARG A 198 -1.87 17.19 24.31
CA ARG A 198 -0.94 16.10 24.59
C ARG A 198 0.44 16.57 25.04
N ASP A 199 0.98 17.60 24.40
CA ASP A 199 2.27 18.18 24.78
C ASP A 199 2.18 18.80 26.18
N ALA A 200 1.05 19.44 26.52
CA ALA A 200 0.80 19.95 27.86
C ALA A 200 0.65 18.84 28.91
N GLU A 201 -0.06 17.75 28.58
CA GLU A 201 -0.16 16.56 29.45
C GLU A 201 1.19 15.88 29.66
N ALA A 202 1.98 15.72 28.59
CA ALA A 202 3.33 15.17 28.66
C ALA A 202 4.25 16.07 29.51
N ALA A 203 4.17 17.39 29.36
CA ALA A 203 4.92 18.34 30.18
C ALA A 203 4.50 18.28 31.65
N ALA A 204 3.20 18.15 31.93
CA ALA A 204 2.68 17.96 33.29
C ALA A 204 3.12 16.63 33.90
N ALA A 205 3.09 15.54 33.12
CA ALA A 205 3.58 14.22 33.53
C ALA A 205 5.09 14.24 33.80
N ALA A 206 5.88 14.91 32.96
CA ALA A 206 7.32 15.10 33.18
C ALA A 206 7.60 15.94 34.44
N ALA A 207 6.82 17.00 34.69
CA ALA A 207 6.94 17.81 35.90
C ALA A 207 6.56 17.01 37.17
N ALA A 208 5.55 16.14 37.08
CA ALA A 208 5.16 15.23 38.14
C ALA A 208 6.23 14.15 38.39
N ALA A 209 6.81 13.58 37.32
CA ALA A 209 7.91 12.62 37.40
C ALA A 209 9.17 13.23 38.03
N ALA A 210 9.44 14.52 37.81
CA ALA A 210 10.55 15.23 38.47
C ALA A 210 10.35 15.40 39.99
N HIS A 211 9.12 15.28 40.50
CA HIS A 211 8.79 15.33 41.94
C HIS A 211 8.50 13.94 42.54
N ALA A 212 8.48 12.89 41.72
CA ALA A 212 8.41 11.53 42.23
C ALA A 212 9.74 11.21 42.93
N PRO A 213 9.72 10.67 44.17
CA PRO A 213 10.93 10.18 44.80
C PRO A 213 11.58 9.18 43.84
N GLN A 214 12.86 9.38 43.54
CA GLN A 214 13.62 8.54 42.61
C GLN A 214 13.48 7.08 43.03
N GLU A 215 12.57 6.35 42.38
CA GLU A 215 12.53 4.90 42.46
C GLU A 215 13.86 4.42 41.89
N GLU A 216 14.62 3.76 42.76
CA GLU A 216 15.92 3.17 42.45
C GLU A 216 15.84 2.47 41.09
N GLU A 217 16.70 2.90 40.15
CA GLU A 217 16.83 2.26 38.84
C GLU A 217 16.81 0.73 39.03
N PRO A 218 15.96 -0.01 38.29
CA PRO A 218 15.96 -1.45 38.37
C PRO A 218 17.35 -1.91 37.93
N ARG A 219 18.15 -2.32 38.93
CA ARG A 219 19.46 -2.95 38.73
C ARG A 219 19.31 -3.91 37.58
N ALA A 220 20.14 -3.73 36.55
CA ALA A 220 20.25 -4.60 35.40
C ALA A 220 20.08 -6.05 35.87
N ARG A 221 18.91 -6.64 35.58
CA ARG A 221 18.62 -8.02 35.95
C ARG A 221 19.71 -8.85 35.30
N GLU A 222 20.46 -9.57 36.13
CA GLU A 222 21.54 -10.43 35.69
C GLU A 222 21.01 -11.34 34.59
N ALA A 223 21.70 -11.33 33.46
CA ALA A 223 21.37 -12.15 32.30
C ALA A 223 21.38 -13.63 32.70
N GLY A 224 20.20 -14.23 32.88
CA GLY A 224 20.11 -15.65 33.22
C GLY A 224 18.73 -16.15 33.64
N GLU A 225 17.83 -15.30 34.13
CA GLU A 225 16.47 -15.76 34.43
C GLU A 225 15.60 -15.75 33.18
N GLU A 226 15.33 -16.94 32.65
CA GLU A 226 14.33 -17.17 31.61
C GLU A 226 13.00 -16.54 32.04
N SER A 227 12.37 -15.74 31.16
CA SER A 227 11.05 -15.17 31.46
C SER A 227 10.09 -16.29 31.87
N PRO A 228 9.26 -16.11 32.92
CA PRO A 228 8.23 -17.07 33.30
C PRO A 228 7.34 -17.49 32.12
N VAL A 229 7.18 -16.61 31.13
CA VAL A 229 6.40 -16.83 29.91
C VAL A 229 7.15 -17.69 28.91
N ALA A 230 8.47 -17.50 28.77
CA ALA A 230 9.30 -18.41 27.97
C ALA A 230 9.24 -19.85 28.50
N LEU A 231 9.20 -20.02 29.83
CA LEU A 231 8.99 -21.34 30.45
C LEU A 231 7.60 -21.91 30.17
N LEU A 232 6.55 -21.08 30.12
CA LEU A 232 5.20 -21.51 29.73
C LEU A 232 5.16 -21.92 28.26
N LEU A 233 5.78 -21.15 27.37
CA LEU A 233 5.82 -21.44 25.93
C LEU A 233 6.61 -22.71 25.62
N LYS A 234 7.76 -22.91 26.27
CA LYS A 234 8.54 -24.16 26.15
C LYS A 234 7.78 -25.39 26.65
N ARG A 235 6.94 -25.23 27.66
CA ARG A 235 6.05 -26.30 28.13
C ARG A 235 4.87 -26.53 27.18
N LEU A 236 4.35 -25.46 26.58
CA LEU A 236 3.28 -25.53 25.59
C LEU A 236 3.74 -26.25 24.31
N ASP A 237 4.97 -25.99 23.88
CA ASP A 237 5.62 -26.65 22.74
C ASP A 237 5.67 -28.18 22.90
N SER A 238 5.98 -28.63 24.12
CA SER A 238 6.06 -30.05 24.47
C SER A 238 4.76 -30.67 25.00
N ALA A 239 3.68 -29.91 25.11
CA ALA A 239 2.42 -30.38 25.71
C ALA A 239 1.52 -31.08 24.69
N ASP A 240 0.81 -32.12 25.17
CA ASP A 240 -0.32 -32.71 24.46
C ASP A 240 -1.53 -31.77 24.45
N ALA A 241 -2.43 -31.96 23.48
CA ALA A 241 -3.61 -31.11 23.28
C ALA A 241 -4.49 -30.95 24.53
N GLU A 242 -4.55 -31.96 25.41
CA GLU A 242 -5.34 -31.93 26.65
C GLU A 242 -4.76 -30.98 27.72
N ASP A 243 -3.46 -30.70 27.69
CA ASP A 243 -2.79 -29.83 28.66
C ASP A 243 -2.77 -28.35 28.23
N CYS A 244 -3.02 -28.06 26.95
CA CYS A 244 -2.98 -26.71 26.37
C CYS A 244 -3.95 -25.75 27.08
N ASP A 245 -5.17 -26.20 27.38
CA ASP A 245 -6.20 -25.37 28.04
C ASP A 245 -5.74 -24.84 29.41
N ARG A 246 -4.98 -25.65 30.15
CA ARG A 246 -4.41 -25.24 31.45
C ARG A 246 -3.35 -24.16 31.28
N PHE A 247 -2.56 -24.22 30.21
CA PHE A 247 -1.56 -23.19 29.91
C PHE A 247 -2.23 -21.89 29.47
N PHE A 248 -3.25 -21.97 28.61
CA PHE A 248 -4.03 -20.81 28.16
C PHE A 248 -4.68 -20.07 29.34
N GLY A 249 -5.21 -20.80 30.33
CA GLY A 249 -5.72 -20.21 31.57
C GLY A 249 -4.66 -19.37 32.31
N ARG A 250 -3.41 -19.85 32.38
CA ARG A 250 -2.30 -19.12 33.02
C ARG A 250 -1.86 -17.89 32.23
N PHE A 251 -1.99 -17.91 30.92
CA PHE A 251 -1.76 -16.72 30.10
C PHE A 251 -2.80 -15.65 30.39
N MET A 252 -4.09 -16.02 30.39
CA MET A 252 -5.17 -15.09 30.75
C MET A 252 -4.94 -14.53 32.16
N GLU A 253 -4.77 -15.37 33.19
CA GLU A 253 -4.50 -14.93 34.57
C GLU A 253 -3.32 -13.95 34.71
N ARG A 254 -2.35 -13.99 33.79
CA ARG A 254 -1.15 -13.15 33.84
C ARG A 254 -1.32 -11.81 33.12
N TYR A 255 -2.00 -11.81 31.97
CA TYR A 255 -2.11 -10.61 31.13
C TYR A 255 -3.44 -9.90 31.28
N ASP A 256 -4.52 -10.63 31.58
CA ASP A 256 -5.88 -10.14 31.81
C ASP A 256 -5.93 -9.50 33.20
N SER A 257 -5.58 -8.22 33.28
CA SER A 257 -5.43 -7.51 34.55
C SER A 257 -6.78 -7.10 35.12
N ASP A 258 -7.79 -6.93 34.27
CA ASP A 258 -9.16 -6.58 34.68
C ASP A 258 -10.07 -7.81 34.87
N GLY A 259 -9.65 -8.99 34.38
CA GLY A 259 -10.34 -10.26 34.58
C GLY A 259 -11.61 -10.39 33.74
N ASP A 260 -11.71 -9.66 32.63
CA ASP A 260 -12.90 -9.66 31.77
C ASP A 260 -12.94 -10.84 30.78
N GLY A 261 -11.84 -11.59 30.69
CA GLY A 261 -11.68 -12.74 29.79
C GLY A 261 -11.27 -12.36 28.37
N VAL A 262 -10.84 -11.12 28.13
CA VAL A 262 -10.44 -10.57 26.82
C VAL A 262 -9.24 -9.65 26.98
N LEU A 263 -8.09 -10.02 26.38
CA LEU A 263 -6.90 -9.16 26.46
C LEU A 263 -7.05 -7.97 25.51
N THR A 264 -6.95 -6.74 26.02
CA THR A 264 -7.08 -5.54 25.19
C THR A 264 -5.92 -4.56 25.34
N GLY A 265 -5.69 -3.73 24.31
CA GLY A 265 -4.74 -2.62 24.36
C GLY A 265 -3.31 -3.04 24.73
N LEU A 266 -2.85 -2.69 25.92
CA LEU A 266 -1.51 -3.02 26.40
C LEU A 266 -1.35 -4.49 26.77
N GLU A 267 -2.41 -5.18 27.16
CA GLU A 267 -2.38 -6.58 27.56
C GLU A 267 -2.13 -7.47 26.35
N SER A 268 -2.90 -7.25 25.28
CA SER A 268 -2.72 -7.96 24.01
C SER A 268 -1.36 -7.64 23.38
N GLN A 269 -0.93 -6.37 23.39
CA GLN A 269 0.39 -5.99 22.90
C GLN A 269 1.53 -6.71 23.63
N ARG A 270 1.49 -6.75 24.98
CA ARG A 270 2.51 -7.45 25.78
C ARG A 270 2.54 -8.94 25.49
N LEU A 271 1.38 -9.59 25.38
CA LEU A 271 1.31 -11.00 25.01
C LEU A 271 1.94 -11.25 23.64
N ILE A 272 1.58 -10.46 22.63
CA ILE A 272 2.12 -10.59 21.25
C ILE A 272 3.64 -10.40 21.25
N GLU A 273 4.15 -9.39 21.96
CA GLU A 273 5.59 -9.11 22.04
C GLU A 273 6.35 -10.25 22.72
N GLU A 274 5.83 -10.82 23.80
CA GLU A 274 6.49 -11.92 24.51
C GLU A 274 6.45 -13.22 23.69
N VAL A 275 5.33 -13.54 23.05
CA VAL A 275 5.24 -14.69 22.12
C VAL A 275 6.19 -14.48 20.94
N ALA A 276 6.18 -13.32 20.29
CA ALA A 276 7.10 -13.02 19.19
C ALA A 276 8.57 -13.09 19.61
N SER A 277 8.92 -12.64 20.82
CA SER A 277 10.27 -12.77 21.36
C SER A 277 10.69 -14.23 21.56
N TYR A 278 9.78 -15.08 22.04
CA TYR A 278 10.03 -16.52 22.15
C TYR A 278 10.23 -17.16 20.78
N VAL A 279 9.33 -16.89 19.84
CA VAL A 279 9.43 -17.35 18.44
C VAL A 279 10.75 -16.95 17.80
N CYS A 280 11.19 -15.70 17.96
CA CYS A 280 12.49 -15.23 17.48
C CYS A 280 13.64 -16.04 18.09
N THR A 281 13.57 -16.39 19.38
CA THR A 281 14.61 -17.14 20.08
C THR A 281 14.70 -18.58 19.56
N GLU A 282 13.57 -19.26 19.39
CA GLU A 282 13.52 -20.61 18.80
C GLU A 282 13.99 -20.59 17.33
N TYR A 283 13.54 -19.60 16.56
CA TYR A 283 13.97 -19.41 15.18
C TYR A 283 15.49 -19.16 15.10
N GLU A 284 16.05 -18.32 15.97
CA GLU A 284 17.51 -18.09 16.04
C GLU A 284 18.25 -19.37 16.39
N ALA A 285 17.79 -20.13 17.38
CA ALA A 285 18.41 -21.40 17.76
C ALA A 285 18.44 -22.40 16.59
N LYS A 286 17.32 -22.53 15.88
CA LYS A 286 17.14 -23.47 14.76
C LYS A 286 17.92 -23.07 13.50
N PHE A 287 17.95 -21.77 13.18
CA PHE A 287 18.60 -21.24 11.98
C PHE A 287 20.02 -20.70 12.23
N SER A 288 20.55 -20.82 13.45
CA SER A 288 21.92 -20.45 13.83
C SER A 288 22.97 -21.01 12.86
N ARG A 289 22.78 -22.25 12.38
CA ARG A 289 23.67 -22.90 11.40
C ARG A 289 23.73 -22.22 10.02
N TYR A 290 22.75 -21.38 9.69
CA TYR A 290 22.64 -20.70 8.39
C TYR A 290 23.10 -19.24 8.43
N ASN A 291 23.56 -18.73 9.57
CA ASN A 291 24.02 -17.34 9.73
C ASN A 291 22.95 -16.30 9.30
N MET A 292 21.67 -16.60 9.56
CA MET A 292 20.56 -15.69 9.34
C MET A 292 20.47 -14.69 10.50
N GLN A 293 20.33 -13.40 10.19
CA GLN A 293 20.17 -12.34 11.20
C GLN A 293 18.71 -12.18 11.58
N VAL A 294 18.31 -12.76 12.71
CA VAL A 294 16.91 -12.75 13.20
C VAL A 294 16.41 -11.35 13.54
N GLU A 295 17.29 -10.45 13.98
CA GLU A 295 16.90 -9.07 14.32
C GLU A 295 16.21 -8.35 13.14
N SER A 296 16.62 -8.65 11.91
CA SER A 296 15.98 -8.08 10.70
C SER A 296 14.57 -8.60 10.43
N GLN A 297 14.21 -9.75 11.03
CA GLN A 297 12.93 -10.43 10.84
C GLN A 297 11.97 -10.23 12.02
N ARG A 298 12.44 -9.65 13.13
CA ARG A 298 11.63 -9.45 14.34
C ARG A 298 10.31 -8.75 14.08
N THR A 299 10.30 -7.68 13.27
CA THR A 299 9.07 -6.96 12.91
C THR A 299 8.10 -7.85 12.13
N MET A 300 8.62 -8.62 11.17
CA MET A 300 7.80 -9.54 10.37
C MET A 300 7.21 -10.67 11.23
N ILE A 301 8.01 -11.25 12.13
CA ILE A 301 7.56 -12.27 13.08
C ILE A 301 6.48 -11.69 14.01
N THR A 302 6.67 -10.46 14.50
CA THR A 302 5.70 -9.81 15.40
C THR A 302 4.36 -9.57 14.70
N GLU A 303 4.36 -9.07 13.45
CA GLU A 303 3.13 -8.88 12.67
C GLU A 303 2.48 -10.22 12.31
N TRP A 304 3.27 -11.27 12.04
CA TRP A 304 2.75 -12.61 11.82
C TRP A 304 2.08 -13.19 13.08
N VAL A 305 2.77 -13.14 14.24
CA VAL A 305 2.21 -13.57 15.53
C VAL A 305 0.93 -12.79 15.84
N ARG A 306 0.91 -11.47 15.59
CA ARG A 306 -0.32 -10.67 15.71
C ARG A 306 -1.44 -11.25 14.86
N GLY A 307 -1.22 -11.49 13.58
CA GLY A 307 -2.26 -12.03 12.69
C GLY A 307 -2.70 -13.46 13.01
N VAL A 308 -1.91 -14.23 13.77
CA VAL A 308 -2.29 -15.56 14.26
C VAL A 308 -3.14 -15.47 15.54
N LEU A 309 -2.82 -14.52 16.42
CA LEU A 309 -3.51 -14.35 17.72
C LEU A 309 -4.74 -13.45 17.65
N ASP A 310 -4.77 -12.49 16.73
CA ASP A 310 -5.86 -11.54 16.49
C ASP A 310 -6.37 -11.78 15.07
N VAL A 311 -7.24 -12.79 14.92
CA VAL A 311 -7.65 -13.33 13.60
C VAL A 311 -8.58 -12.37 12.87
N ASP A 312 -9.40 -11.62 13.61
CA ASP A 312 -10.33 -10.65 13.06
C ASP A 312 -9.75 -9.22 12.97
N GLY A 313 -8.62 -8.95 13.63
CA GLY A 313 -7.88 -7.70 13.57
C GLY A 313 -8.52 -6.59 14.41
N ASP A 314 -9.28 -6.93 15.45
CA ASP A 314 -9.97 -5.98 16.30
C ASP A 314 -9.10 -5.41 17.45
N GLY A 315 -7.88 -5.93 17.60
CA GLY A 315 -6.91 -5.56 18.64
C GLY A 315 -7.19 -6.19 20.01
N ARG A 316 -8.10 -7.16 20.06
CA ARG A 316 -8.47 -7.94 21.24
C ARG A 316 -8.08 -9.39 21.02
N ILE A 317 -7.75 -10.08 22.11
CA ILE A 317 -7.45 -11.51 22.06
C ILE A 317 -8.41 -12.20 23.02
N THR A 318 -9.38 -12.92 22.46
CA THR A 318 -10.34 -13.70 23.24
C THR A 318 -9.73 -15.02 23.71
N ARG A 319 -10.41 -15.67 24.67
CA ARG A 319 -10.00 -16.99 25.16
C ARG A 319 -9.96 -18.08 24.08
N ASP A 320 -10.79 -17.97 23.04
CA ASP A 320 -10.79 -18.94 21.95
C ASP A 320 -9.60 -18.68 21.00
N GLU A 321 -9.24 -17.41 20.78
CA GLU A 321 -8.12 -17.02 19.93
C GLU A 321 -6.76 -17.28 20.58
N ILE A 322 -6.67 -17.23 21.92
CA ILE A 322 -5.42 -17.54 22.62
C ILE A 322 -4.96 -18.99 22.37
N ALA A 323 -5.88 -19.89 21.99
CA ALA A 323 -5.53 -21.24 21.59
C ALA A 323 -4.63 -21.28 20.34
N ASN A 324 -4.63 -20.22 19.52
CA ASN A 324 -3.76 -20.08 18.36
C ASN A 324 -2.29 -19.84 18.72
N ILE A 325 -1.93 -19.61 19.99
CA ILE A 325 -0.52 -19.57 20.41
C ILE A 325 0.17 -20.88 20.07
N LYS A 326 -0.49 -22.04 20.27
CA LYS A 326 0.11 -23.34 19.91
C LYS A 326 0.44 -23.41 18.42
N LYS A 327 -0.46 -22.92 17.57
CA LYS A 327 -0.23 -22.83 16.13
C LYS A 327 0.95 -21.92 15.80
N ALA A 328 1.06 -20.76 16.45
CA ALA A 328 2.18 -19.85 16.25
C ALA A 328 3.53 -20.46 16.67
N VAL A 329 3.55 -21.33 17.69
CA VAL A 329 4.77 -22.05 18.08
C VAL A 329 5.08 -23.19 17.09
N ASP A 330 4.07 -23.97 16.72
CA ASP A 330 4.21 -25.14 15.83
C ASP A 330 4.59 -24.78 14.39
N ASP A 331 4.13 -23.65 13.88
CA ASP A 331 4.42 -23.23 12.49
C ASP A 331 5.91 -22.84 12.29
N ILE A 332 6.70 -22.73 13.37
CA ILE A 332 8.16 -22.48 13.32
C ILE A 332 8.94 -23.80 13.22
N ASP A 333 8.33 -24.92 13.64
CA ASP A 333 8.90 -26.27 13.64
C ASP A 333 9.00 -26.91 12.25
#